data_AF-B2A9Z4-F1
#
_entry.id   AF-B2A9Z4-F1
#
_cell.length_a   1.000
_cell.length_b   1.000
_cell.length_c   1.000
_cell.angle_alpha   90.00
_cell.angle_beta   90.00
_cell.angle_gamma   90.00
#
_symmetry.space_group_name_H-M   'P 1'
#
loop_
_entity.id
_entity.type
_entity.pdbx_description
1 polymer ?
#
loop_
_entity_poly.entity_id
_entity_poly.type
_entity_poly.pdbx_seq_one_letter_code
_entity_poly.pdbx_strand_id
1 'polypeptide(L)'
;MSETSSPQEEATDNLPTPTFAGRLKLSEFIFTPEQKKSMPLQQPLRKSPRLLTSTSSSSTPLLQPSPSIPSPLKRSPSEPPSSISSPSKRKRPKPLPTPPGPLPLLPDAIAPNLILLFVGLNPGLLTSSTGHAYAHPTNLFWRLLHSSGITPRLCAPQEDRLLPSLFSLGLTNIVPRPTRNGAELSKKEMDAGVAVLEEKIRKFKPEVVCIVGKSIWESVWRVRHGRGIKKEEFRYGWQERGEDMGKVEGGGEWNGARVFVACSTSGLAATLKPREKEEIFGELGEWVVKRRREREEEKGVGSGTDGGEDGGEGIGQVDDAEVKQES
;
A
#
# COMPACT_ATOMS: atom_id res chain seq x y z
N MET A 1 -52.61 47.20 25.45
CA MET A 1 -52.39 48.64 25.19
C MET A 1 -50.88 48.82 25.32
N SER A 2 -50.12 48.70 24.23
CA SER A 2 -49.77 49.77 23.26
C SER A 2 -48.79 50.78 23.87
N GLU A 3 -47.61 51.10 23.31
CA GLU A 3 -46.92 50.73 22.05
C GLU A 3 -45.41 50.95 22.23
N THR A 4 -44.55 50.19 21.53
CA THR A 4 -43.19 50.57 21.04
C THR A 4 -42.71 49.45 20.10
N SER A 5 -42.81 49.57 18.78
CA SER A 5 -41.90 50.31 17.87
C SER A 5 -40.58 49.56 17.57
N SER A 6 -40.54 48.93 16.40
CA SER A 6 -39.34 48.32 15.79
C SER A 6 -38.32 49.38 15.35
N PRO A 7 -37.08 48.94 15.05
CA PRO A 7 -36.56 49.21 13.71
C PRO A 7 -36.03 47.95 13.01
N GLN A 8 -36.30 47.84 11.71
CA GLN A 8 -35.48 47.05 10.79
C GLN A 8 -34.41 47.97 10.21
N GLU A 9 -33.19 47.48 10.02
CA GLU A 9 -32.28 48.06 9.03
C GLU A 9 -31.38 46.98 8.43
N GLU A 10 -31.06 47.14 7.15
CA GLU A 10 -30.45 46.10 6.31
C GLU A 10 -28.92 46.05 6.48
N ALA A 11 -28.36 44.85 6.60
CA ALA A 11 -26.92 44.63 6.43
C ALA A 11 -26.65 44.08 5.02
N THR A 12 -26.16 44.94 4.13
CA THR A 12 -25.87 44.59 2.73
C THR A 12 -24.60 43.74 2.60
N ASP A 13 -24.74 42.62 1.89
CA ASP A 13 -23.67 41.64 1.65
C ASP A 13 -22.64 42.21 0.65
N ASN A 14 -21.41 42.50 1.11
CA ASN A 14 -20.33 43.06 0.31
C ASN A 14 -19.27 42.00 -0.01
N LEU A 15 -19.56 41.17 -1.03
CA LEU A 15 -18.59 40.25 -1.62
C LEU A 15 -17.94 40.87 -2.88
N PRO A 16 -16.60 40.91 -3.00
CA PRO A 16 -15.93 41.48 -4.16
C PRO A 16 -16.07 40.58 -5.40
N THR A 17 -16.55 41.17 -6.50
CA THR A 17 -16.72 40.49 -7.80
C THR A 17 -15.37 40.16 -8.45
N PRO A 18 -15.09 38.90 -8.85
CA PRO A 18 -13.82 38.54 -9.50
C PRO A 18 -13.79 38.97 -10.98
N THR A 19 -13.11 40.09 -11.27
CA THR A 19 -12.90 40.60 -12.63
C THR A 19 -11.68 39.95 -13.31
N PHE A 20 -11.86 38.79 -13.94
CA PHE A 20 -10.87 38.23 -14.88
C PHE A 20 -10.94 38.94 -16.25
N ALA A 21 -10.43 40.16 -16.32
CA ALA A 21 -10.32 40.93 -17.57
C ALA A 21 -9.09 40.50 -18.41
N GLY A 22 -8.99 39.20 -18.73
CA GLY A 22 -7.85 38.62 -19.45
C GLY A 22 -8.28 37.74 -20.61
N ARG A 23 -8.41 38.30 -21.82
CA ARG A 23 -8.73 37.51 -23.03
C ARG A 23 -7.50 36.69 -23.46
N LEU A 24 -7.43 35.43 -23.04
CA LEU A 24 -6.40 34.46 -23.42
C LEU A 24 -6.26 34.37 -24.94
N LYS A 25 -5.14 34.86 -25.48
CA LYS A 25 -4.79 34.77 -26.91
C LYS A 25 -4.26 33.38 -27.23
N LEU A 26 -5.16 32.46 -27.56
CA LEU A 26 -4.84 31.08 -27.94
C LEU A 26 -3.86 30.98 -29.12
N SER A 27 -3.74 32.02 -29.95
CA SER A 27 -2.78 32.12 -31.06
C SER A 27 -1.30 32.12 -30.64
N GLU A 28 -0.98 32.48 -29.39
CA GLU A 28 0.40 32.50 -28.86
C GLU A 28 0.88 31.10 -28.42
N PHE A 29 -0.01 30.09 -28.42
CA PHE A 29 0.28 28.72 -28.01
C PHE A 29 0.12 27.69 -29.16
N ILE A 30 0.00 28.15 -30.40
CA ILE A 30 -0.09 27.27 -31.57
C ILE A 30 1.33 26.89 -32.03
N PHE A 31 1.65 25.60 -31.93
CA PHE A 31 2.92 25.04 -32.38
C PHE A 31 3.03 25.07 -33.91
N THR A 32 3.93 25.89 -34.46
CA THR A 32 4.25 25.95 -35.89
C THR A 32 5.48 25.09 -36.21
N PRO A 33 5.35 24.02 -37.02
CA PRO A 33 6.45 23.11 -37.31
C PRO A 33 7.25 23.52 -38.55
N GLU A 34 8.10 24.56 -38.46
CA GLU A 34 9.24 24.68 -39.39
C GLU A 34 10.28 25.74 -38.98
N GLN A 35 11.49 25.30 -38.63
CA GLN A 35 12.74 25.94 -39.07
C GLN A 35 13.95 25.04 -38.77
N LYS A 36 14.56 24.49 -39.83
CA LYS A 36 15.86 23.83 -39.74
C LYS A 36 16.96 24.89 -39.61
N LYS A 37 17.79 24.80 -38.58
CA LYS A 37 19.15 25.37 -38.59
C LYS A 37 20.18 24.28 -38.38
N SER A 38 21.20 24.31 -39.22
CA SER A 38 22.29 23.34 -39.29
C SER A 38 23.32 23.56 -38.18
N MET A 39 23.85 22.46 -37.65
CA MET A 39 25.15 22.39 -36.97
C MET A 39 25.89 21.10 -37.42
N PRO A 40 27.24 21.10 -37.44
CA PRO A 40 28.00 20.20 -38.31
C PRO A 40 28.23 18.78 -37.78
N LEU A 41 28.61 17.89 -38.71
CA LEU A 41 29.04 16.52 -38.47
C LEU A 41 30.20 16.41 -37.46
N GLN A 42 30.10 15.47 -36.53
CA GLN A 42 31.19 14.54 -36.22
C GLN A 42 30.62 13.14 -35.90
N GLN A 43 31.24 12.13 -36.50
CA GLN A 43 30.94 10.69 -36.41
C GLN A 43 32.08 10.01 -35.59
N PRO A 44 32.00 8.71 -35.17
CA PRO A 44 31.33 7.63 -35.87
C PRO A 44 30.54 6.58 -35.05
N LEU A 45 29.86 5.74 -35.82
CA LEU A 45 29.06 4.59 -35.41
C LEU A 45 29.92 3.49 -34.73
N ARG A 46 29.42 2.91 -33.63
CA ARG A 46 29.78 1.54 -33.23
C ARG A 46 28.66 0.57 -33.62
N LYS A 47 28.92 -0.23 -34.65
CA LYS A 47 28.16 -1.46 -34.94
C LYS A 47 28.77 -2.61 -34.14
N SER A 48 27.96 -3.38 -33.42
CA SER A 48 28.39 -4.65 -32.81
C SER A 48 27.95 -5.82 -33.70
N PRO A 49 28.86 -6.73 -34.11
CA PRO A 49 28.53 -7.79 -35.06
C PRO A 49 27.92 -9.04 -34.40
N ARG A 50 27.06 -9.73 -35.17
CA ARG A 50 26.70 -11.13 -34.96
C ARG A 50 27.89 -12.02 -35.37
N LEU A 51 28.18 -13.06 -34.60
CA LEU A 51 29.08 -14.16 -34.99
C LEU A 51 28.40 -15.52 -34.77
N LEU A 52 28.68 -16.46 -35.66
CA LEU A 52 28.19 -17.85 -35.73
C LEU A 52 29.39 -18.75 -36.10
N THR A 53 29.57 -19.88 -35.42
CA THR A 53 30.33 -21.12 -35.79
C THR A 53 30.34 -22.03 -34.54
N SER A 54 29.75 -23.25 -34.51
CA SER A 54 30.23 -24.56 -35.02
C SER A 54 31.50 -25.08 -34.29
N THR A 55 31.70 -26.35 -33.90
CA THR A 55 30.96 -27.64 -34.05
C THR A 55 31.71 -28.76 -33.29
N SER A 56 31.01 -29.77 -32.73
CA SER A 56 31.50 -31.19 -32.70
C SER A 56 30.45 -32.22 -32.23
N SER A 57 30.21 -33.22 -33.08
CA SER A 57 29.97 -34.68 -32.88
C SER A 57 29.53 -35.23 -31.50
N SER A 58 28.64 -36.23 -31.38
CA SER A 58 28.15 -37.28 -32.32
C SER A 58 26.68 -37.68 -31.97
N SER A 59 25.99 -38.73 -32.48
CA SER A 59 26.29 -39.89 -33.35
C SER A 59 25.00 -40.38 -34.10
N THR A 60 25.10 -41.47 -34.87
CA THR A 60 23.99 -42.26 -35.48
C THR A 60 24.36 -43.76 -35.49
N PRO A 61 23.42 -44.72 -35.57
CA PRO A 61 22.73 -45.19 -36.81
C PRO A 61 21.23 -45.57 -36.55
N LEU A 62 20.40 -46.19 -37.43
CA LEU A 62 20.14 -46.24 -38.88
C LEU A 62 18.75 -46.92 -39.11
N LEU A 63 18.00 -46.58 -40.18
CA LEU A 63 17.28 -47.46 -41.14
C LEU A 63 16.07 -46.79 -41.87
N GLN A 64 15.89 -47.20 -43.13
CA GLN A 64 14.88 -46.79 -44.13
C GLN A 64 13.82 -47.93 -44.31
N PRO A 65 12.78 -47.88 -45.19
CA PRO A 65 12.57 -47.02 -46.38
C PRO A 65 11.13 -46.51 -46.70
N SER A 66 11.02 -45.70 -47.76
CA SER A 66 9.78 -45.42 -48.54
C SER A 66 9.70 -46.37 -49.78
N PRO A 67 8.61 -46.46 -50.59
CA PRO A 67 7.98 -45.39 -51.40
C PRO A 67 6.42 -45.43 -51.32
N SER A 68 5.58 -44.62 -52.00
CA SER A 68 5.56 -44.23 -53.42
C SER A 68 4.54 -43.10 -53.72
N ILE A 69 4.66 -42.49 -54.91
CA ILE A 69 3.74 -41.49 -55.50
C ILE A 69 3.17 -42.10 -56.80
N PRO A 70 1.94 -41.76 -57.23
CA PRO A 70 1.87 -40.84 -58.38
C PRO A 70 0.72 -39.80 -58.34
N SER A 71 0.98 -38.66 -58.97
CA SER A 71 -0.02 -37.69 -59.49
C SER A 71 0.03 -37.75 -61.04
N PRO A 72 -0.72 -36.96 -61.84
CA PRO A 72 -1.74 -35.95 -61.52
C PRO A 72 -3.04 -36.05 -62.39
N LEU A 73 -4.03 -35.17 -62.17
CA LEU A 73 -4.83 -34.56 -63.24
C LEU A 73 -5.58 -33.29 -62.77
N LYS A 74 -5.91 -32.41 -63.72
CA LYS A 74 -6.26 -30.99 -63.51
C LYS A 74 -7.74 -30.75 -63.14
N ARG A 75 -8.01 -29.74 -62.30
CA ARG A 75 -9.11 -28.78 -62.53
C ARG A 75 -8.84 -27.40 -61.94
N SER A 76 -9.54 -26.40 -62.48
CA SER A 76 -9.30 -24.95 -62.42
C SER A 76 -10.07 -24.26 -61.26
N PRO A 77 -9.83 -22.96 -60.99
CA PRO A 77 -10.08 -22.36 -59.66
C PRO A 77 -11.45 -21.69 -59.48
N SER A 78 -11.88 -21.54 -58.22
CA SER A 78 -13.00 -20.67 -57.83
C SER A 78 -12.87 -20.15 -56.39
N GLU A 79 -12.64 -18.84 -56.29
CA GLU A 79 -13.05 -17.89 -55.22
C GLU A 79 -12.47 -17.96 -53.78
N PRO A 80 -12.36 -16.79 -53.09
CA PRO A 80 -11.63 -16.67 -51.83
C PRO A 80 -12.49 -16.87 -50.57
N PRO A 81 -11.92 -17.36 -49.45
CA PRO A 81 -12.60 -17.37 -48.16
C PRO A 81 -12.75 -15.95 -47.60
N SER A 82 -13.94 -15.69 -47.06
CA SER A 82 -14.43 -14.42 -46.55
C SER A 82 -13.74 -13.92 -45.27
N SER A 83 -13.65 -12.60 -45.17
CA SER A 83 -13.65 -11.79 -43.93
C SER A 83 -12.78 -12.25 -42.75
N ILE A 84 -11.60 -11.65 -42.62
CA ILE A 84 -10.88 -11.56 -41.34
C ILE A 84 -11.75 -10.79 -40.34
N SER A 85 -12.19 -11.46 -39.27
CA SER A 85 -12.96 -10.82 -38.21
C SER A 85 -12.07 -9.91 -37.35
N SER A 86 -12.54 -8.69 -37.11
CA SER A 86 -11.83 -7.73 -36.27
C SER A 86 -11.97 -8.08 -34.77
N PRO A 87 -10.94 -7.87 -33.94
CA PRO A 87 -10.97 -8.25 -32.54
C PRO A 87 -12.01 -7.42 -31.77
N SER A 88 -13.03 -8.10 -31.24
CA SER A 88 -14.09 -7.47 -30.46
C SER A 88 -13.53 -6.70 -29.26
N LYS A 89 -13.85 -5.40 -29.19
CA LYS A 89 -13.54 -4.54 -28.04
C LYS A 89 -14.10 -5.19 -26.77
N ARG A 90 -13.23 -5.57 -25.83
CA ARG A 90 -13.63 -6.04 -24.49
C ARG A 90 -14.59 -5.02 -23.87
N LYS A 91 -15.84 -5.43 -23.61
CA LYS A 91 -16.83 -4.58 -22.93
C LYS A 91 -16.27 -4.18 -21.57
N ARG A 92 -16.23 -2.87 -21.28
CA ARG A 92 -15.90 -2.37 -19.94
C ARG A 92 -16.88 -3.01 -18.94
N PRO A 93 -16.42 -3.50 -17.77
CA PRO A 93 -17.34 -3.98 -16.75
C PRO A 93 -18.31 -2.85 -16.39
N LYS A 94 -19.59 -3.20 -16.23
CA LYS A 94 -20.60 -2.24 -15.75
C LYS A 94 -20.12 -1.67 -14.41
N PRO A 95 -20.27 -0.36 -14.14
CA PRO A 95 -20.00 0.15 -12.80
C PRO A 95 -20.89 -0.62 -11.80
N LEU A 96 -20.33 -1.01 -10.66
CA LEU A 96 -21.15 -1.54 -9.57
C LEU A 96 -22.22 -0.50 -9.23
N PRO A 97 -23.48 -0.92 -8.96
CA PRO A 97 -24.49 0.00 -8.46
C PRO A 97 -23.96 0.73 -7.23
N THR A 98 -23.99 2.06 -7.24
CA THR A 98 -23.80 2.84 -6.02
C THR A 98 -24.93 2.50 -5.07
N PRO A 99 -24.65 1.96 -3.87
CA PRO A 99 -25.73 1.58 -2.96
C PRO A 99 -26.54 2.82 -2.55
N PRO A 100 -27.88 2.71 -2.47
CA PRO A 100 -28.72 3.82 -2.06
C PRO A 100 -28.63 4.01 -0.54
N GLY A 101 -27.73 4.88 -0.10
CA GLY A 101 -27.58 5.25 1.32
C GLY A 101 -26.14 5.63 1.69
N PRO A 102 -25.93 6.15 2.92
CA PRO A 102 -24.59 6.35 3.45
C PRO A 102 -23.85 5.02 3.57
N LEU A 103 -22.62 5.00 3.06
CA LEU A 103 -21.75 3.82 3.08
C LEU A 103 -21.23 3.52 4.50
N PRO A 104 -21.19 2.25 4.95
CA PRO A 104 -20.66 1.89 6.26
C PRO A 104 -19.22 2.37 6.47
N LEU A 105 -18.92 2.87 7.66
CA LEU A 105 -17.53 3.15 8.05
C LEU A 105 -16.76 1.84 8.22
N LEU A 106 -15.47 1.86 7.89
CA LEU A 106 -14.57 0.73 8.16
C LEU A 106 -14.02 0.87 9.59
N PRO A 107 -14.22 -0.12 10.48
CA PRO A 107 -13.54 -0.14 11.79
C PRO A 107 -12.02 -0.29 11.62
N ASP A 108 -11.24 0.37 12.48
CA ASP A 108 -9.79 0.15 12.52
C ASP A 108 -9.47 -1.26 13.05
N ALA A 109 -8.42 -1.88 12.51
CA ALA A 109 -7.82 -3.08 13.06
C ALA A 109 -6.57 -2.68 13.87
N ILE A 110 -6.76 -2.19 15.10
CA ILE A 110 -5.68 -1.59 15.89
C ILE A 110 -5.71 -2.11 17.34
N ALA A 111 -4.52 -2.33 17.91
CA ALA A 111 -4.30 -2.80 19.26
C ALA A 111 -2.99 -2.19 19.82
N PRO A 112 -2.69 -2.33 21.12
CA PRO A 112 -1.37 -2.02 21.66
C PRO A 112 -0.28 -2.95 21.10
N ASN A 113 0.99 -2.61 21.37
CA ASN A 113 2.17 -3.45 21.12
C ASN A 113 2.41 -3.84 19.64
N LEU A 114 1.92 -3.06 18.68
CA LEU A 114 2.14 -3.31 17.26
C LEU A 114 3.61 -3.07 16.85
N ILE A 115 4.13 -3.93 15.97
CA ILE A 115 5.39 -3.67 15.25
C ILE A 115 5.15 -2.58 14.21
N LEU A 116 4.01 -2.64 13.53
CA LEU A 116 3.72 -1.79 12.37
C LEU A 116 2.24 -1.44 12.28
N LEU A 117 1.93 -0.15 12.20
CA LEU A 117 0.60 0.38 11.89
C LEU A 117 0.57 0.94 10.46
N PHE A 118 -0.25 0.35 9.60
CA PHE A 118 -0.50 0.88 8.26
C PHE A 118 -1.59 1.96 8.30
N VAL A 119 -1.32 3.07 7.62
CA VAL A 119 -2.25 4.19 7.45
C VAL A 119 -2.66 4.27 5.99
N GLY A 120 -3.88 3.83 5.70
CA GLY A 120 -4.54 4.02 4.41
C GLY A 120 -5.10 5.44 4.23
N LEU A 121 -5.52 5.77 3.01
CA LEU A 121 -6.14 7.06 2.71
C LEU A 121 -7.55 7.12 3.30
N ASN A 122 -8.45 6.31 2.76
CA ASN A 122 -9.83 6.15 3.20
C ASN A 122 -10.44 4.84 2.61
N PRO A 123 -11.59 4.37 3.13
CA PRO A 123 -12.29 3.22 2.56
C PRO A 123 -12.75 3.46 1.11
N GLY A 124 -12.35 2.57 0.19
CA GLY A 124 -13.00 2.50 -1.13
C GLY A 124 -14.38 1.82 -1.03
N LEU A 125 -15.28 2.04 -2.00
CA LEU A 125 -16.65 1.49 -2.00
C LEU A 125 -16.72 0.01 -1.58
N LEU A 126 -15.90 -0.86 -2.19
CA LEU A 126 -15.95 -2.29 -1.87
C LEU A 126 -15.50 -2.56 -0.43
N THR A 127 -14.41 -1.94 0.02
CA THR A 127 -13.88 -2.07 1.38
C THR A 127 -14.89 -1.60 2.44
N SER A 128 -15.64 -0.53 2.14
CA SER A 128 -16.75 -0.09 2.98
C SER A 128 -17.91 -1.09 2.97
N SER A 129 -18.35 -1.56 1.79
CA SER A 129 -19.49 -2.48 1.68
C SER A 129 -19.22 -3.88 2.24
N THR A 130 -17.97 -4.36 2.20
CA THR A 130 -17.57 -5.65 2.79
C THR A 130 -17.09 -5.52 4.23
N GLY A 131 -16.83 -4.29 4.72
CA GLY A 131 -16.22 -4.06 6.02
C GLY A 131 -14.78 -4.55 6.15
N HIS A 132 -14.07 -4.78 5.03
CA HIS A 132 -12.71 -5.34 5.01
C HIS A 132 -11.69 -4.47 4.28
N ALA A 133 -10.56 -4.22 4.92
CA ALA A 133 -9.49 -3.37 4.43
C ALA A 133 -8.89 -3.88 3.10
N TYR A 134 -8.63 -2.96 2.18
CA TYR A 134 -7.98 -3.22 0.88
C TYR A 134 -8.64 -4.35 0.04
N ALA A 135 -9.95 -4.57 0.19
CA ALA A 135 -10.68 -5.70 -0.39
C ALA A 135 -10.85 -5.66 -1.93
N HIS A 136 -10.56 -4.52 -2.59
CA HIS A 136 -10.72 -4.42 -4.04
C HIS A 136 -9.70 -5.31 -4.79
N PRO A 137 -10.11 -6.17 -5.75
CA PRO A 137 -9.21 -7.14 -6.39
C PRO A 137 -8.00 -6.56 -7.13
N THR A 138 -8.04 -5.28 -7.52
CA THR A 138 -6.90 -4.58 -8.13
C THR A 138 -5.98 -3.90 -7.11
N ASN A 139 -6.30 -3.95 -5.82
CA ASN A 139 -5.43 -3.46 -4.76
C ASN A 139 -4.32 -4.48 -4.47
N LEU A 140 -3.08 -4.02 -4.43
CA LEU A 140 -1.91 -4.87 -4.28
C LEU A 140 -1.48 -5.07 -2.82
N PHE A 141 -2.13 -4.44 -1.84
CA PHE A 141 -1.72 -4.45 -0.42
C PHE A 141 -1.40 -5.85 0.09
N TRP A 142 -2.37 -6.76 0.06
CA TRP A 142 -2.22 -8.14 0.52
C TRP A 142 -1.09 -8.91 -0.19
N ARG A 143 -0.90 -8.66 -1.48
CA ARG A 143 0.18 -9.27 -2.29
C ARG A 143 1.54 -8.70 -1.92
N LEU A 144 1.64 -7.39 -1.73
CA LEU A 144 2.88 -6.70 -1.35
C LEU A 144 3.30 -7.03 0.08
N LEU A 145 2.35 -7.20 1.02
CA LEU A 145 2.63 -7.70 2.37
C LEU A 145 3.25 -9.09 2.35
N HIS A 146 2.73 -9.99 1.50
CA HIS A 146 3.29 -11.33 1.36
C HIS A 146 4.64 -11.35 0.64
N SER A 147 4.77 -10.66 -0.51
CA SER A 147 5.99 -10.69 -1.32
C SER A 147 7.19 -9.99 -0.66
N SER A 148 6.94 -9.14 0.34
CA SER A 148 7.99 -8.51 1.17
C SER A 148 8.31 -9.29 2.46
N GLY A 149 7.58 -10.36 2.76
CA GLY A 149 7.70 -11.08 4.04
C GLY A 149 7.06 -10.38 5.25
N ILE A 150 6.41 -9.22 5.07
CA ILE A 150 5.62 -8.57 6.13
C ILE A 150 4.53 -9.52 6.65
N THR A 151 3.94 -10.38 5.82
CA THR A 151 3.16 -11.55 6.28
C THR A 151 3.80 -12.84 5.74
N PRO A 152 3.93 -13.90 6.57
CA PRO A 152 4.58 -15.16 6.17
C PRO A 152 3.77 -15.98 5.15
N ARG A 153 2.53 -15.57 4.89
CA ARG A 153 1.63 -16.12 3.86
C ARG A 153 0.80 -14.99 3.24
N LEU A 154 0.20 -15.26 2.09
CA LEU A 154 -0.83 -14.39 1.52
C LEU A 154 -2.07 -14.45 2.41
N CYS A 155 -2.44 -13.30 2.97
CA CYS A 155 -3.65 -13.16 3.78
C CYS A 155 -4.82 -12.65 2.91
N ALA A 156 -6.04 -13.06 3.24
CA ALA A 156 -7.26 -12.56 2.63
C ALA A 156 -7.74 -11.26 3.31
N PRO A 157 -8.49 -10.38 2.63
CA PRO A 157 -9.08 -9.19 3.24
C PRO A 157 -9.91 -9.46 4.51
N GLN A 158 -10.52 -10.65 4.59
CA GLN A 158 -11.32 -11.11 5.73
C GLN A 158 -10.50 -11.29 7.03
N GLU A 159 -9.18 -11.38 6.92
CA GLU A 159 -8.26 -11.57 8.04
C GLU A 159 -7.73 -10.25 8.60
N ASP A 160 -8.20 -9.10 8.09
CA ASP A 160 -7.72 -7.77 8.44
C ASP A 160 -7.76 -7.46 9.94
N ARG A 161 -8.84 -7.85 10.61
CA ARG A 161 -9.00 -7.70 12.06
C ARG A 161 -8.20 -8.72 12.90
N LEU A 162 -7.64 -9.75 12.27
CA LEU A 162 -6.77 -10.75 12.92
C LEU A 162 -5.28 -10.35 12.84
N LEU A 163 -4.91 -9.40 11.98
CA LEU A 163 -3.52 -8.95 11.84
C LEU A 163 -2.86 -8.47 13.14
N PRO A 164 -3.55 -7.78 14.09
CA PRO A 164 -2.93 -7.35 15.34
C PRO A 164 -2.48 -8.53 16.20
N SER A 165 -3.32 -9.56 16.36
CA SER A 165 -3.01 -10.73 17.18
C SER A 165 -2.08 -11.72 16.48
N LEU A 166 -2.25 -11.97 15.18
CA LEU A 166 -1.44 -12.93 14.43
C LEU A 166 -0.03 -12.43 14.14
N PHE A 167 0.15 -11.13 13.86
CA PHE A 167 1.37 -10.62 13.24
C PHE A 167 1.92 -9.33 13.86
N SER A 168 1.26 -8.79 14.91
CA SER A 168 1.53 -7.45 15.47
C SER A 168 1.43 -6.32 14.41
N LEU A 169 0.51 -6.46 13.45
CA LEU A 169 0.26 -5.49 12.38
C LEU A 169 -1.11 -4.84 12.56
N GLY A 170 -1.20 -3.51 12.49
CA GLY A 170 -2.47 -2.79 12.58
C GLY A 170 -2.83 -2.04 11.29
N LEU A 171 -4.11 -1.71 11.11
CA LEU A 171 -4.65 -0.94 9.99
C LEU A 171 -5.55 0.20 10.50
N THR A 172 -5.34 1.42 10.00
CA THR A 172 -6.21 2.60 10.16
C THR A 172 -6.28 3.37 8.84
N ASN A 173 -7.17 4.36 8.73
CA ASN A 173 -7.13 5.37 7.68
C ASN A 173 -6.92 6.78 8.27
N ILE A 174 -6.41 7.73 7.47
CA ILE A 174 -6.38 9.16 7.83
C ILE A 174 -7.79 9.78 7.73
N VAL A 175 -8.61 9.36 6.77
CA VAL A 175 -10.00 9.80 6.62
C VAL A 175 -10.96 8.60 6.74
N PRO A 176 -11.98 8.64 7.62
CA PRO A 176 -12.90 7.53 7.81
C PRO A 176 -13.97 7.43 6.70
N ARG A 177 -14.27 8.54 6.00
CA ARG A 177 -15.36 8.64 5.02
C ARG A 177 -15.08 7.76 3.78
N PRO A 178 -15.97 6.83 3.42
CA PRO A 178 -15.84 6.07 2.18
C PRO A 178 -15.98 6.94 0.93
N THR A 179 -15.20 6.66 -0.11
CA THR A 179 -15.33 7.32 -1.43
C THR A 179 -15.19 6.32 -2.58
N ARG A 180 -15.54 6.74 -3.80
CA ARG A 180 -15.24 5.94 -5.00
C ARG A 180 -13.80 6.10 -5.44
N ASN A 181 -13.20 7.27 -5.24
CA ASN A 181 -11.80 7.55 -5.51
C ASN A 181 -11.22 8.57 -4.53
N GLY A 182 -9.90 8.54 -4.34
CA GLY A 182 -9.21 9.41 -3.38
C GLY A 182 -9.22 10.91 -3.72
N ALA A 183 -9.51 11.30 -4.96
CA ALA A 183 -9.62 12.71 -5.34
C ALA A 183 -10.97 13.35 -4.93
N GLU A 184 -11.91 12.57 -4.39
CA GLU A 184 -13.12 13.06 -3.70
C GLU A 184 -12.82 13.59 -2.28
N LEU A 185 -11.58 13.44 -1.78
CA LEU A 185 -11.15 13.98 -0.50
C LEU A 185 -10.55 15.38 -0.68
N SER A 186 -11.03 16.34 0.11
CA SER A 186 -10.42 17.68 0.12
C SER A 186 -9.10 17.67 0.91
N LYS A 187 -8.21 18.63 0.61
CA LYS A 187 -6.99 18.82 1.44
C LYS A 187 -7.35 19.07 2.90
N LYS A 188 -8.33 19.93 3.17
CA LYS A 188 -8.83 20.25 4.51
C LYS A 188 -9.31 19.02 5.29
N GLU A 189 -9.97 18.08 4.60
CA GLU A 189 -10.46 16.84 5.20
C GLU A 189 -9.33 15.87 5.56
N MET A 190 -8.33 15.70 4.67
CA MET A 190 -7.14 14.92 5.00
C MET A 190 -6.35 15.57 6.15
N ASP A 191 -6.16 16.89 6.09
CA ASP A 191 -5.40 17.67 7.06
C ASP A 191 -6.07 17.64 8.45
N ALA A 192 -7.42 17.67 8.52
CA ALA A 192 -8.15 17.45 9.76
C ALA A 192 -7.97 16.02 10.33
N GLY A 193 -7.78 15.02 9.47
CA GLY A 193 -7.51 13.64 9.87
C GLY A 193 -6.16 13.42 10.56
N VAL A 194 -5.20 14.33 10.37
CA VAL A 194 -3.85 14.21 10.98
C VAL A 194 -3.92 14.23 12.51
N ALA A 195 -4.71 15.12 13.12
CA ALA A 195 -4.81 15.21 14.57
C ALA A 195 -5.36 13.91 15.21
N VAL A 196 -6.41 13.34 14.60
CA VAL A 196 -7.01 12.06 15.03
C VAL A 196 -6.02 10.90 14.84
N LEU A 197 -5.23 10.93 13.77
CA LEU A 197 -4.20 9.93 13.51
C LEU A 197 -3.06 9.99 14.54
N GLU A 198 -2.56 11.19 14.87
CA GLU A 198 -1.55 11.41 15.90
C GLU A 198 -2.05 10.95 17.29
N GLU A 199 -3.32 11.17 17.62
CA GLU A 199 -3.95 10.67 18.86
C GLU A 199 -3.98 9.13 18.91
N LYS A 200 -4.43 8.46 17.83
CA LYS A 200 -4.40 6.99 17.73
C LYS A 200 -2.99 6.44 17.90
N ILE A 201 -2.01 7.04 17.22
CA ILE A 201 -0.61 6.60 17.28
C ILE A 201 -0.05 6.77 18.71
N ARG A 202 -0.37 7.88 19.39
CA ARG A 202 -0.01 8.11 20.80
C ARG A 202 -0.66 7.13 21.77
N LYS A 203 -1.92 6.75 21.52
CA LYS A 203 -2.69 5.80 22.34
C LYS A 203 -2.18 4.37 22.22
N PHE A 204 -1.93 3.91 21.00
CA PHE A 204 -1.60 2.50 20.71
C PHE A 204 -0.09 2.22 20.63
N LYS A 205 0.75 3.27 20.55
CA LYS A 205 2.21 3.22 20.56
C LYS A 205 2.83 2.13 19.65
N PRO A 206 2.49 2.10 18.34
CA PRO A 206 3.19 1.19 17.41
C PRO A 206 4.67 1.57 17.32
N GLU A 207 5.55 0.59 17.07
CA GLU A 207 6.97 0.90 16.86
C GLU A 207 7.20 1.70 15.57
N VAL A 208 6.48 1.33 14.49
CA VAL A 208 6.55 1.97 13.18
C VAL A 208 5.14 2.31 12.65
N VAL A 209 5.04 3.45 11.97
CA VAL A 209 3.87 3.84 11.18
C VAL A 209 4.24 3.84 9.71
N CYS A 210 3.54 3.05 8.90
CA CYS A 210 3.68 3.04 7.44
C CYS A 210 2.54 3.81 6.78
N ILE A 211 2.88 4.94 6.17
CA ILE A 211 1.96 5.80 5.43
C ILE A 211 1.81 5.25 4.01
N VAL A 212 0.64 4.67 3.69
CA VAL A 212 0.39 3.92 2.43
C VAL A 212 -0.05 4.86 1.29
N GLY A 213 0.75 5.90 1.04
CA GLY A 213 0.55 6.80 -0.10
C GLY A 213 1.07 8.22 0.12
N LYS A 214 1.72 8.76 -0.91
CA LYS A 214 2.31 10.12 -0.94
C LYS A 214 1.35 11.23 -0.49
N SER A 215 0.09 11.21 -0.91
CA SER A 215 -0.88 12.26 -0.57
C SER A 215 -1.23 12.34 0.92
N ILE A 216 -1.14 11.21 1.63
CA ILE A 216 -1.31 11.14 3.09
C ILE A 216 -0.10 11.80 3.76
N TRP A 217 1.12 11.49 3.29
CA TRP A 217 2.35 12.10 3.81
C TRP A 217 2.39 13.61 3.54
N GLU A 218 1.97 14.05 2.35
CA GLU A 218 1.81 15.47 2.01
C GLU A 218 0.80 16.19 2.94
N SER A 219 -0.17 15.49 3.51
CA SER A 219 -1.14 16.03 4.47
C SER A 219 -0.54 16.16 5.87
N VAL A 220 0.09 15.10 6.37
CA VAL A 220 0.86 15.12 7.63
C VAL A 220 1.91 16.24 7.62
N TRP A 221 2.65 16.37 6.51
CA TRP A 221 3.65 17.42 6.33
C TRP A 221 3.04 18.82 6.33
N ARG A 222 1.90 19.05 5.65
CA ARG A 222 1.21 20.36 5.66
C ARG A 222 0.80 20.78 7.06
N VAL A 223 0.26 19.85 7.84
CA VAL A 223 -0.21 20.14 9.21
C VAL A 223 0.95 20.43 10.15
N ARG A 224 2.06 19.68 10.04
CA ARG A 224 3.24 19.86 10.90
C ARG A 224 4.11 21.06 10.54
N HIS A 225 4.33 21.30 9.25
CA HIS A 225 5.27 22.32 8.75
C HIS A 225 4.60 23.59 8.22
N GLY A 226 3.26 23.66 8.23
CA GLY A 226 2.50 24.82 7.73
C GLY A 226 2.57 25.05 6.21
N ARG A 227 3.21 24.13 5.45
CA ARG A 227 3.48 24.29 4.01
C ARG A 227 3.45 22.95 3.27
N GLY A 228 3.40 22.99 1.94
CA GLY A 228 3.64 21.80 1.12
C GLY A 228 5.09 21.30 1.22
N ILE A 229 5.25 19.97 1.15
CA ILE A 229 6.55 19.32 0.94
C ILE A 229 7.01 19.57 -0.50
N LYS A 230 8.28 19.92 -0.68
CA LYS A 230 8.91 20.08 -2.00
C LYS A 230 9.23 18.72 -2.61
N LYS A 231 9.53 18.69 -3.91
CA LYS A 231 9.85 17.43 -4.62
C LYS A 231 11.16 16.82 -4.11
N GLU A 232 12.10 17.67 -3.73
CA GLU A 232 13.44 17.34 -3.26
C GLU A 232 13.45 16.86 -1.80
N GLU A 233 12.45 17.28 -1.02
CA GLU A 233 12.22 16.85 0.37
C GLU A 233 11.47 15.51 0.44
N PHE A 234 10.71 15.17 -0.61
CA PHE A 234 9.93 13.94 -0.64
C PHE A 234 10.77 12.72 -1.05
N ARG A 235 10.78 11.70 -0.19
CA ARG A 235 11.22 10.34 -0.54
C ARG A 235 10.29 9.27 0.02
N TYR A 236 10.17 8.14 -0.68
CA TYR A 236 9.69 6.89 -0.09
C TYR A 236 10.75 6.31 0.85
N GLY A 237 10.36 5.32 1.66
CA GLY A 237 11.26 4.69 2.63
C GLY A 237 11.21 5.35 4.01
N TRP A 238 12.24 5.12 4.82
CA TRP A 238 12.36 5.69 6.16
C TRP A 238 12.49 7.23 6.14
N GLN A 239 11.67 7.88 6.95
CA GLN A 239 11.80 9.32 7.24
C GLN A 239 12.78 9.55 8.40
N GLU A 240 13.16 10.81 8.61
CA GLU A 240 14.08 11.21 9.67
C GLU A 240 13.42 11.13 11.05
N ARG A 241 14.19 10.96 12.13
CA ARG A 241 13.65 10.86 13.51
C ARG A 241 12.94 12.13 13.99
N GLY A 242 13.22 13.27 13.35
CA GLY A 242 12.43 14.50 13.51
C GLY A 242 10.93 14.28 13.21
N GLU A 243 10.63 13.37 12.28
CA GLU A 243 9.30 13.11 11.76
C GLU A 243 8.52 11.98 12.46
N ASP A 244 9.03 11.36 13.53
CA ASP A 244 8.30 10.32 14.26
C ASP A 244 6.89 10.81 14.71
N MET A 245 5.89 9.91 14.73
CA MET A 245 4.47 10.23 14.99
C MET A 245 4.00 9.82 16.40
N GLY A 246 2.97 10.49 16.91
CA GLY A 246 2.40 10.28 18.24
C GLY A 246 3.19 10.88 19.39
N LYS A 247 4.19 11.74 19.11
CA LYS A 247 5.07 12.37 20.12
C LYS A 247 4.25 12.97 21.28
N VAL A 248 4.79 12.82 22.49
CA VAL A 248 4.24 13.40 23.73
C VAL A 248 5.17 14.53 24.14
N GLU A 249 4.64 15.76 24.20
CA GLU A 249 5.39 16.89 24.76
C GLU A 249 5.66 16.66 26.25
N GLY A 250 6.86 17.02 26.72
CA GLY A 250 7.28 16.80 28.10
C GLY A 250 8.10 15.53 28.37
N GLY A 251 8.32 14.66 27.36
CA GLY A 251 9.31 13.58 27.44
C GLY A 251 8.86 12.37 28.27
N GLY A 252 8.19 11.41 27.63
CA GLY A 252 8.03 10.06 28.16
C GLY A 252 9.10 9.11 27.62
N GLU A 253 9.11 7.87 28.13
CA GLU A 253 9.98 6.77 27.67
C GLU A 253 9.87 6.48 26.15
N TRP A 254 8.74 6.84 25.53
CA TRP A 254 8.45 6.57 24.12
C TRP A 254 8.47 7.85 23.28
N ASN A 255 9.43 7.93 22.36
CA ASN A 255 9.73 9.09 21.51
C ASN A 255 8.85 9.24 20.25
N GLY A 256 7.75 8.48 20.16
CA GLY A 256 6.92 8.36 18.96
C GLY A 256 7.29 7.17 18.08
N ALA A 257 6.36 6.82 17.18
CA ALA A 257 6.50 5.77 16.19
C ALA A 257 7.35 6.26 15.02
N ARG A 258 8.34 5.46 14.58
CA ARG A 258 9.18 5.82 13.42
C ARG A 258 8.35 5.77 12.14
N VAL A 259 8.52 6.76 11.25
CA VAL A 259 7.72 6.84 10.01
C VAL A 259 8.41 6.17 8.82
N PHE A 260 7.66 5.33 8.12
CA PHE A 260 7.96 4.83 6.79
C PHE A 260 6.92 5.36 5.80
N VAL A 261 7.33 5.86 4.62
CA VAL A 261 6.40 6.32 3.58
C VAL A 261 6.44 5.35 2.41
N ALA A 262 5.32 4.64 2.20
CA ALA A 262 5.15 3.70 1.11
C ALA A 262 4.35 4.30 -0.06
N CYS A 263 4.44 3.64 -1.21
CA CYS A 263 3.61 3.98 -2.37
C CYS A 263 2.16 3.53 -2.19
N SER A 264 1.24 4.11 -2.97
CA SER A 264 -0.16 3.66 -2.96
C SER A 264 -0.31 2.27 -3.59
N THR A 265 -0.98 1.38 -2.84
CA THR A 265 -1.31 0.01 -3.23
C THR A 265 -2.53 -0.10 -4.15
N SER A 266 -3.26 1.00 -4.38
CA SER A 266 -4.42 1.03 -5.27
C SER A 266 -4.05 0.71 -6.72
N GLY A 267 -4.84 -0.13 -7.38
CA GLY A 267 -4.73 -0.39 -8.82
C GLY A 267 -5.07 0.83 -9.71
N LEU A 268 -5.63 1.89 -9.12
CA LEU A 268 -5.80 3.19 -9.80
C LEU A 268 -4.52 4.04 -9.76
N ALA A 269 -3.58 3.74 -8.87
CA ALA A 269 -2.33 4.49 -8.70
C ALA A 269 -1.23 3.93 -9.63
N ALA A 270 -1.19 4.46 -10.85
CA ALA A 270 -0.26 4.05 -11.91
C ALA A 270 1.09 4.79 -11.91
N THR A 271 1.42 5.57 -10.87
CA THR A 271 2.62 6.43 -10.81
C THR A 271 3.93 5.65 -10.73
N LEU A 272 3.91 4.43 -10.16
CA LEU A 272 5.07 3.54 -10.04
C LEU A 272 4.78 2.19 -10.70
N LYS A 273 5.83 1.61 -11.30
CA LYS A 273 5.82 0.24 -11.84
C LYS A 273 5.67 -0.78 -10.70
N PRO A 274 5.12 -1.98 -10.95
CA PRO A 274 4.96 -3.02 -9.93
C PRO A 274 6.25 -3.31 -9.16
N ARG A 275 7.38 -3.46 -9.87
CA ARG A 275 8.70 -3.69 -9.27
C ARG A 275 9.14 -2.58 -8.31
N GLU A 276 8.91 -1.32 -8.65
CA GLU A 276 9.25 -0.17 -7.78
C GLU A 276 8.38 -0.20 -6.49
N LYS A 277 7.15 -0.72 -6.57
CA LYS A 277 6.31 -0.96 -5.38
C LYS A 277 6.83 -2.12 -4.54
N GLU A 278 7.27 -3.19 -5.18
CA GLU A 278 7.87 -4.37 -4.53
C GLU A 278 9.18 -4.00 -3.82
N GLU A 279 10.04 -3.19 -4.43
CA GLU A 279 11.29 -2.68 -3.83
C GLU A 279 11.01 -1.83 -2.57
N ILE A 280 10.06 -0.89 -2.63
CA ILE A 280 9.66 -0.07 -1.47
C ILE A 280 9.06 -0.93 -0.33
N PHE A 281 8.21 -1.90 -0.65
CA PHE A 281 7.66 -2.79 0.38
C PHE A 281 8.70 -3.79 0.90
N GLY A 282 9.69 -4.18 0.09
CA GLY A 282 10.82 -5.04 0.47
C GLY A 282 11.67 -4.42 1.59
N GLU A 283 12.06 -3.14 1.45
CA GLU A 283 12.80 -2.39 2.49
C GLU A 283 12.08 -2.42 3.86
N LEU A 284 10.75 -2.24 3.85
CA LEU A 284 9.93 -2.33 5.06
C LEU A 284 9.82 -3.77 5.57
N GLY A 285 9.70 -4.74 4.67
CA GLY A 285 9.56 -6.16 4.98
C GLY A 285 10.80 -6.78 5.62
N GLU A 286 11.99 -6.49 5.09
CA GLU A 286 13.27 -6.87 5.69
C GLU A 286 13.36 -6.40 7.15
N TRP A 287 12.98 -5.14 7.41
CA TRP A 287 12.94 -4.60 8.77
C TRP A 287 11.90 -5.30 9.66
N VAL A 288 10.67 -5.54 9.17
CA VAL A 288 9.62 -6.23 9.94
C VAL A 288 10.02 -7.67 10.28
N VAL A 289 10.63 -8.40 9.35
CA VAL A 289 11.12 -9.77 9.58
C VAL A 289 12.23 -9.77 10.63
N LYS A 290 13.22 -8.86 10.51
CA LYS A 290 14.27 -8.68 11.51
C LYS A 290 13.70 -8.38 12.89
N ARG A 291 12.75 -7.43 12.98
CA ARG A 291 12.17 -7.01 14.26
C ARG A 291 11.30 -8.08 14.93
N ARG A 292 10.64 -8.95 14.16
CA ARG A 292 9.93 -10.11 14.74
C ARG A 292 10.88 -11.07 15.44
N ARG A 293 12.00 -11.41 14.80
CA ARG A 293 13.02 -12.29 15.40
C ARG A 293 13.59 -11.68 16.69
N GLU A 294 13.90 -10.38 16.69
CA GLU A 294 14.33 -9.66 17.89
C GLU A 294 13.29 -9.74 19.02
N ARG A 295 11.99 -9.61 18.72
CA ARG A 295 10.90 -9.79 19.72
C ARG A 295 10.74 -11.24 20.22
N GLU A 296 11.16 -12.23 19.43
CA GLU A 296 11.16 -13.64 19.84
C GLU A 296 12.36 -13.93 20.75
N GLU A 297 13.54 -13.40 20.40
CA GLU A 297 14.76 -13.41 21.22
C GLU A 297 14.52 -12.71 22.57
N GLU A 298 13.94 -11.50 22.58
CA GLU A 298 13.56 -10.74 23.79
C GLU A 298 12.66 -11.56 24.74
N LYS A 299 11.73 -12.34 24.21
CA LYS A 299 10.82 -13.19 25.00
C LYS A 299 11.50 -14.45 25.52
N GLY A 300 12.36 -15.09 24.71
CA GLY A 300 13.06 -16.31 25.09
C GLY A 300 14.08 -16.09 26.21
N VAL A 301 14.72 -14.93 26.26
CA VAL A 301 15.64 -14.55 27.35
C VAL A 301 14.89 -14.36 28.68
N GLY A 302 13.63 -13.91 28.65
CA GLY A 302 12.81 -13.68 29.85
C GLY A 302 12.24 -14.93 30.52
N SER A 303 12.30 -16.11 29.88
CA SER A 303 11.75 -17.37 30.41
C SER A 303 12.81 -18.36 30.90
N GLY A 304 14.08 -17.93 31.02
CA GLY A 304 15.23 -18.80 31.30
C GLY A 304 15.72 -18.84 32.75
N THR A 305 15.03 -18.22 33.71
CA THR A 305 15.48 -18.13 35.11
C THR A 305 14.36 -18.36 36.13
N ASP A 306 13.88 -19.60 36.22
CA ASP A 306 13.33 -20.17 37.46
C ASP A 306 13.47 -21.71 37.47
N GLY A 307 13.84 -22.31 38.61
CA GLY A 307 13.79 -23.76 38.83
C GLY A 307 15.07 -24.60 38.69
N GLY A 308 16.11 -24.33 39.50
CA GLY A 308 17.21 -25.29 39.79
C GLY A 308 18.48 -24.60 40.32
N GLU A 309 19.16 -25.05 41.37
CA GLU A 309 18.95 -26.15 42.34
C GLU A 309 19.53 -25.70 43.70
N ASP A 310 18.90 -26.04 44.82
CA ASP A 310 19.61 -26.43 46.06
C ASP A 310 18.65 -27.17 47.02
N GLY A 311 19.17 -28.06 47.88
CA GLY A 311 18.39 -28.75 48.92
C GLY A 311 18.39 -30.28 48.87
N GLY A 312 19.52 -30.91 48.51
CA GLY A 312 19.69 -32.36 48.63
C GLY A 312 20.03 -32.83 50.05
N GLU A 313 19.41 -33.95 50.44
CA GLU A 313 19.78 -34.88 51.54
C GLU A 313 19.59 -34.46 53.02
N GLY A 314 18.82 -35.27 53.75
CA GLY A 314 18.45 -35.03 55.15
C GLY A 314 17.71 -36.22 55.82
N ILE A 315 18.27 -37.42 55.68
CA ILE A 315 18.08 -38.67 56.46
C ILE A 315 16.99 -38.66 57.58
N GLY A 316 16.01 -39.57 57.51
CA GLY A 316 14.99 -39.72 58.56
C GLY A 316 14.13 -40.98 58.45
N GLN A 317 14.73 -42.16 58.65
CA GLN A 317 14.01 -43.44 58.72
C GLN A 317 13.63 -43.75 60.18
N VAL A 318 12.33 -43.83 60.48
CA VAL A 318 11.80 -44.33 61.77
C VAL A 318 10.48 -45.09 61.58
N ASP A 319 10.62 -46.40 61.70
CA ASP A 319 9.75 -47.49 62.16
C ASP A 319 8.28 -47.26 62.57
N ASP A 320 7.52 -48.32 62.26
CA ASP A 320 6.28 -48.84 62.84
C ASP A 320 5.57 -48.13 64.01
N ALA A 321 4.26 -47.89 63.82
CA ALA A 321 3.27 -47.96 64.90
C ALA A 321 1.86 -48.33 64.35
N GLU A 322 1.51 -49.61 64.43
CA GLU A 322 0.11 -50.08 64.32
C GLU A 322 -0.66 -49.68 65.59
N VAL A 323 -1.75 -48.91 65.47
CA VAL A 323 -2.76 -48.76 66.53
C VAL A 323 -4.18 -48.84 65.94
N LYS A 324 -4.99 -49.74 66.51
CA LYS A 324 -6.42 -49.96 66.22
C LYS A 324 -7.30 -49.11 67.16
N GLN A 325 -8.62 -49.16 66.90
CA GLN A 325 -9.74 -48.64 67.72
C GLN A 325 -9.97 -47.11 67.60
N GLU A 326 -11.21 -46.58 67.63
CA GLU A 326 -12.56 -47.19 67.68
C GLU A 326 -13.61 -46.19 67.17
N SER A 327 -14.67 -46.67 66.48
CA SER A 327 -16.07 -46.17 66.42
C SER A 327 -16.78 -46.68 65.16
#